data_AF-A0A8J4Y4C9-F1
#
_entry.id   AF-A0A8J4Y4C9-F1
#
_cell.length_a   1.000
_cell.length_b   1.000
_cell.length_c   1.000
_cell.angle_alpha   90.00
_cell.angle_beta   90.00
_cell.angle_gamma   90.00
#
_symmetry.space_group_name_H-M   'P 1'
#
loop_
_entity.id
_entity.type
_entity.pdbx_description
1 polymer ?
#
loop_
_entity_poly.entity_id
_entity_poly.type
_entity_poly.pdbx_seq_one_letter_code
_entity_poly.pdbx_strand_id
1 'polypeptide(L)'
;MEVMEPKRRTIAAFGIFTVWGVTVMLYGGLGYLIRDWRILQTAATLPGLLILPALWVIDESPLWLIVNGRPQEALQVFGKMARWHGVVLPPEAEMKRLVEEQAAEGQNTTPKRSSMGSLLKSFASDVVILLKPAATNDHAHQSTLST
;
A
#
# COMPACT_ATOMS: atom_id res chain seq x y z
N MET A 1 -7.60 -3.39 0.32
CA MET A 1 -7.97 -4.47 1.28
C MET A 1 -8.19 -3.94 2.70
N GLU A 2 -8.67 -2.69 2.84
CA GLU A 2 -8.80 -2.03 4.15
C GLU A 2 -10.22 -2.06 4.71
N VAL A 3 -11.24 -2.38 3.90
CA VAL A 3 -12.67 -2.32 4.30
C VAL A 3 -13.19 -3.66 4.86
N MET A 4 -12.37 -4.71 4.91
CA MET A 4 -12.79 -6.06 5.30
C MET A 4 -12.07 -6.53 6.55
N GLU A 5 -12.85 -6.97 7.54
CA GLU A 5 -12.36 -7.67 8.74
C GLU A 5 -11.39 -8.80 8.36
N PRO A 6 -10.32 -9.06 9.14
CA PRO A 6 -9.28 -10.05 8.82
C PRO A 6 -9.82 -11.43 8.42
N LYS A 7 -10.91 -11.87 9.04
CA LYS A 7 -11.57 -13.17 8.76
C LYS A 7 -12.25 -13.22 7.37
N ARG A 8 -12.72 -12.09 6.83
CA ARG A 8 -13.39 -12.03 5.52
C ARG A 8 -12.44 -11.72 4.36
N ARG A 9 -11.19 -11.35 4.65
CA ARG A 9 -10.15 -11.06 3.64
C ARG A 9 -9.88 -12.26 2.74
N THR A 10 -9.75 -13.45 3.33
CA THR A 10 -9.49 -14.68 2.59
C THR A 10 -10.65 -15.04 1.66
N ILE A 11 -11.89 -14.92 2.14
CA ILE A 11 -13.10 -15.17 1.34
C ILE A 11 -13.20 -14.16 0.18
N ALA A 12 -12.93 -12.89 0.44
CA ALA A 12 -12.92 -11.85 -0.59
C ALA A 12 -11.82 -12.12 -1.64
N ALA A 13 -10.62 -12.53 -1.20
CA ALA A 13 -9.53 -12.88 -2.10
C ALA A 13 -9.90 -14.09 -2.98
N PHE A 14 -10.46 -15.15 -2.39
CA PHE A 14 -10.96 -16.30 -3.15
C PHE A 14 -12.01 -15.89 -4.18
N GLY A 15 -12.97 -15.05 -3.80
CA GLY A 15 -13.99 -14.54 -4.73
C GLY A 15 -13.37 -13.81 -5.94
N ILE A 16 -12.37 -12.96 -5.72
CA ILE A 16 -11.66 -12.25 -6.80
C ILE A 16 -10.97 -13.26 -7.73
N PHE A 17 -10.28 -14.26 -7.18
CA PHE A 17 -9.61 -15.29 -7.98
C PHE A 17 -10.59 -16.16 -8.77
N THR A 18 -11.75 -16.50 -8.19
CA THR A 18 -12.79 -17.25 -8.89
C THR A 18 -13.36 -16.45 -10.06
N VAL A 19 -13.66 -15.17 -9.84
CA VAL A 19 -14.13 -14.28 -10.92
C VAL A 19 -13.09 -14.16 -12.03
N TRP A 20 -11.81 -14.04 -11.67
CA TRP A 20 -10.73 -13.99 -12.65
C TRP A 20 -10.64 -15.28 -13.48
N GLY A 21 -10.67 -16.45 -12.83
CA GLY A 21 -10.64 -17.74 -13.51
C GLY A 21 -11.83 -17.94 -14.47
N VAL A 22 -13.05 -17.59 -14.03
CA VAL A 22 -14.25 -17.65 -14.87
C VAL A 22 -14.15 -16.70 -16.06
N THR A 23 -13.63 -15.49 -15.84
CA THR A 23 -13.44 -14.50 -16.90
C THR A 23 -12.49 -15.00 -17.98
N VAL A 24 -11.35 -15.58 -17.60
CA VAL A 24 -10.37 -16.14 -18.54
C VAL A 24 -10.95 -17.33 -19.31
N MET A 25 -11.70 -18.21 -18.63
CA MET A 25 -12.35 -19.36 -19.27
C MET A 25 -13.41 -18.93 -20.30
N LEU A 26 -14.24 -17.93 -19.96
CA LEU A 26 -15.20 -17.33 -20.89
C LEU A 26 -14.50 -16.65 -22.07
N TYR A 27 -13.40 -15.93 -21.81
CA TYR A 27 -12.63 -15.26 -22.85
C TYR A 27 -12.01 -16.27 -23.85
N GLY A 28 -11.50 -17.40 -23.36
CA GLY A 28 -11.03 -18.50 -24.20
C GLY A 28 -12.15 -19.13 -25.04
N GLY A 29 -13.34 -19.32 -24.45
CA GLY A 29 -14.52 -19.81 -25.17
C GLY A 29 -14.99 -18.85 -26.27
N LEU A 30 -14.99 -17.54 -26.01
CA LEU A 30 -15.26 -16.51 -27.01
C LEU A 30 -14.22 -16.49 -28.13
N GLY A 31 -12.94 -16.75 -27.80
CA GLY A 31 -11.86 -16.89 -28.77
C GLY A 31 -12.02 -18.09 -29.71
N TYR A 32 -12.69 -19.16 -29.27
CA TYR A 32 -13.01 -20.30 -30.13
C TYR A 32 -14.16 -19.99 -31.11
N LEU A 33 -15.18 -19.26 -30.64
CA LEU A 33 -16.36 -18.94 -31.44
C LEU A 33 -16.12 -17.79 -32.42
N ILE A 34 -15.28 -16.83 -32.07
CA ILE A 34 -15.02 -15.61 -32.84
C ILE A 34 -13.57 -15.60 -33.31
N ARG A 35 -13.36 -15.76 -34.63
CA ARG A 35 -12.02 -15.76 -35.25
C ARG A 35 -11.42 -14.36 -35.40
N ASP A 36 -12.26 -13.33 -35.38
CA ASP A 36 -11.85 -11.93 -35.55
C ASP A 36 -11.33 -11.33 -34.25
N TRP A 37 -10.00 -11.11 -34.19
CA TRP A 37 -9.31 -10.53 -33.04
C TRP A 37 -9.84 -9.14 -32.64
N ARG A 38 -10.40 -8.39 -33.59
CA ARG A 38 -10.99 -7.06 -33.33
C ARG A 38 -12.20 -7.14 -32.41
N ILE A 39 -13.06 -8.13 -32.63
CA ILE A 39 -14.28 -8.32 -31.84
C ILE A 39 -13.90 -8.80 -30.43
N LEU A 40 -12.88 -9.65 -30.29
CA LEU A 40 -12.33 -10.01 -28.99
C LEU A 40 -11.82 -8.79 -28.21
N GLN A 41 -11.07 -7.90 -28.87
CA GLN A 41 -10.60 -6.68 -28.21
C GLN A 41 -11.76 -5.77 -27.78
N THR A 42 -12.81 -5.61 -28.60
CA THR A 42 -13.99 -4.84 -28.19
C THR A 42 -14.73 -5.48 -27.03
N ALA A 43 -14.86 -6.81 -27.03
CA ALA A 43 -15.47 -7.55 -25.92
C ALA A 43 -14.66 -7.44 -24.62
N ALA A 44 -13.33 -7.30 -24.71
CA ALA A 44 -12.46 -7.07 -23.56
C ALA A 44 -12.58 -5.63 -23.00
N THR A 45 -12.75 -4.64 -23.86
CA THR A 45 -12.81 -3.22 -23.45
C THR A 45 -14.20 -2.81 -22.98
N LEU A 46 -15.26 -3.49 -23.43
CA LEU A 46 -16.65 -3.16 -23.08
C LEU A 46 -16.94 -3.22 -21.56
N PRO A 47 -16.53 -4.27 -20.80
CA PRO A 47 -16.69 -4.29 -19.36
C PRO A 47 -15.90 -3.18 -18.67
N GLY A 48 -14.68 -2.89 -19.14
CA GLY A 48 -13.85 -1.81 -18.60
C GLY A 48 -14.48 -0.43 -18.78
N LEU A 49 -15.06 -0.19 -19.96
CA LEU A 49 -15.76 1.05 -20.28
C LEU A 49 -17.04 1.22 -19.43
N LEU A 50 -17.75 0.13 -19.17
CA LEU A 50 -18.94 0.12 -18.31
C LEU A 50 -18.61 0.43 -16.84
N ILE A 51 -17.39 0.11 -16.38
CA ILE A 51 -16.93 0.36 -15.02
C ILE A 51 -16.46 1.82 -14.83
N LEU A 52 -16.05 2.53 -15.88
CA LEU A 52 -15.61 3.94 -15.78
C LEU A 52 -16.62 4.87 -15.08
N PRO A 53 -17.93 4.86 -15.40
CA PRO A 53 -18.89 5.69 -14.67
C PRO A 53 -19.07 5.25 -13.21
N ALA A 54 -18.86 3.96 -12.90
CA ALA A 54 -18.92 3.47 -11.51
C ALA A 54 -17.77 4.02 -10.66
N LEU A 55 -16.62 4.34 -11.26
CA LEU A 55 -15.52 5.03 -10.56
C LEU A 55 -15.90 6.46 -10.12
N TRP A 56 -16.87 7.08 -10.80
CA TRP A 56 -17.36 8.40 -10.43
C TRP A 56 -18.38 8.38 -9.28
N VAL A 57 -19.01 7.21 -9.06
CA VAL A 57 -19.95 6.97 -7.96
C VAL A 57 -19.22 6.53 -6.68
N ILE A 58 -18.05 5.91 -6.82
CA ILE A 58 -17.20 5.52 -5.69
C ILE A 58 -16.53 6.77 -5.12
N ASP A 59 -16.97 7.18 -3.93
CA ASP A 59 -16.29 8.23 -3.16
C ASP A 59 -14.84 7.81 -2.87
N GLU A 60 -13.93 8.78 -2.84
CA GLU A 60 -12.51 8.56 -2.54
C GLU A 60 -12.31 7.78 -1.24
N SER A 61 -11.29 6.91 -1.19
CA SER A 61 -11.04 6.05 -0.03
C SER A 61 -10.89 6.89 1.24
N PRO A 62 -11.67 6.63 2.29
CA PRO A 62 -11.61 7.40 3.53
C PRO A 62 -10.22 7.31 4.18
N LEU A 63 -9.49 6.20 4.02
CA LEU A 63 -8.13 6.06 4.54
C LEU A 63 -7.12 6.93 3.79
N TRP A 64 -7.30 7.14 2.48
CA TRP A 64 -6.43 8.02 1.71
C TRP A 64 -6.58 9.47 2.18
N LEU A 65 -7.80 9.90 2.51
CA LEU A 65 -8.06 11.23 3.09
C LEU A 65 -7.43 11.39 4.48
N ILE A 66 -7.42 10.34 5.30
CA ILE A 66 -6.76 10.33 6.63
C ILE A 66 -5.25 10.47 6.49
N VAL A 67 -4.63 9.67 5.62
CA VAL A 67 -3.18 9.69 5.38
C VAL A 67 -2.73 11.00 4.73
N ASN A 68 -3.56 11.59 3.87
CA ASN A 68 -3.27 12.85 3.19
C ASN A 68 -3.57 14.09 4.06
N GLY A 69 -3.85 13.91 5.36
CA GLY A 69 -4.01 15.01 6.32
C GLY A 69 -5.31 15.80 6.17
N ARG A 70 -6.33 15.23 5.52
CA ARG A 70 -7.67 15.83 5.33
C ARG A 70 -8.75 15.06 6.12
N PRO A 71 -8.67 15.00 7.46
CA PRO A 71 -9.57 14.18 8.29
C PRO A 71 -11.03 14.65 8.24
N GLN A 72 -11.26 15.93 7.97
CA GLN A 72 -12.61 16.51 7.91
C GLN A 72 -13.43 15.97 6.73
N GLU A 73 -12.79 15.71 5.59
CA GLU A 73 -13.43 15.14 4.42
C GLU A 73 -13.67 13.64 4.59
N ALA A 74 -12.76 12.93 5.26
CA ALA A 74 -12.97 11.54 5.63
C ALA A 74 -14.26 11.37 6.46
N LEU A 75 -14.54 12.28 7.40
CA LEU A 75 -15.77 12.26 8.20
C LEU A 75 -17.04 12.47 7.36
N GLN A 76 -17.00 13.32 6.33
CA GLN A 76 -18.13 13.51 5.41
C GLN A 76 -18.38 12.26 4.57
N VAL A 77 -17.31 11.61 4.10
CA VAL A 77 -17.38 10.34 3.38
C VAL A 77 -17.93 9.24 4.29
N PHE A 78 -17.50 9.15 5.55
CA PHE A 78 -18.08 8.22 6.53
C PHE A 78 -19.57 8.48 6.77
N GLY A 79 -19.99 9.75 6.93
CA GLY A 79 -21.40 10.12 7.07
C GLY A 79 -22.25 9.78 5.85
N LYS A 80 -21.68 9.83 4.64
CA LYS A 80 -22.35 9.39 3.41
C LYS A 80 -22.43 7.86 3.34
N MET A 81 -21.33 7.15 3.61
CA MET A 81 -21.30 5.68 3.65
C MET A 81 -22.26 5.11 4.70
N ALA A 82 -22.34 5.71 5.88
CA ALA A 82 -23.24 5.29 6.95
C ALA A 82 -24.72 5.43 6.57
N ARG A 83 -25.08 6.50 5.84
CA ARG A 83 -26.44 6.65 5.29
C ARG A 83 -26.77 5.58 4.24
N TRP A 84 -25.80 5.22 3.40
CA TRP A 84 -25.97 4.16 2.40
C TRP A 84 -26.05 2.76 3.01
N HIS A 85 -25.27 2.50 4.06
CA HIS A 85 -25.24 1.21 4.75
C HIS A 85 -26.25 1.08 5.90
N GLY A 86 -26.98 2.16 6.24
CA GLY A 86 -27.93 2.18 7.35
C GLY A 86 -27.29 1.97 8.73
N VAL A 87 -25.99 2.24 8.86
CA VAL A 87 -25.24 2.02 10.11
C VAL A 87 -25.27 3.30 10.93
N VAL A 88 -25.64 3.18 12.21
CA VAL A 88 -25.59 4.30 13.16
C VAL A 88 -24.13 4.57 13.50
N LEU A 89 -23.62 5.73 13.11
CA LEU A 89 -22.25 6.13 13.45
C LEU A 89 -22.15 6.50 14.94
N PRO A 90 -21.00 6.22 15.59
CA PRO A 90 -20.68 6.77 16.90
C PRO A 90 -20.74 8.31 16.89
N PRO A 91 -20.89 8.97 18.06
CA PRO A 91 -20.88 10.42 18.17
C PRO A 91 -19.70 11.05 17.42
N GLU A 92 -19.92 12.18 16.73
CA GLU A 92 -18.89 12.83 15.89
C GLU A 92 -17.56 13.09 16.62
N ALA A 93 -17.61 13.30 17.94
CA ALA A 93 -16.44 13.49 18.79
C ALA A 93 -15.58 12.23 18.92
N GLU A 94 -16.20 11.05 18.96
CA GLU A 94 -15.50 9.77 19.03
C GLU A 94 -14.90 9.41 17.67
N MET A 95 -15.63 9.68 16.59
CA MET A 95 -15.17 9.45 15.22
C MET A 95 -13.98 10.35 14.86
N LYS A 96 -13.97 11.62 15.30
CA LYS A 96 -12.81 12.52 15.16
C LYS A 96 -11.57 11.97 15.87
N ARG A 97 -11.72 11.47 17.09
CA ARG A 97 -10.62 10.88 17.87
C ARG A 97 -10.03 9.66 17.17
N LEU A 98 -10.88 8.75 16.68
CA LEU A 98 -10.43 7.56 15.96
C LEU A 98 -9.71 7.92 14.65
N VAL A 99 -10.23 8.91 13.91
CA VAL A 99 -9.58 9.39 12.69
C VAL A 99 -8.23 10.05 12.98
N GLU A 100 -8.12 10.84 14.05
CA GLU A 100 -6.87 11.47 14.49
C GLU A 100 -5.85 10.45 15.00
N GLU A 101 -6.29 9.43 15.74
CA GLU A 101 -5.46 8.31 16.20
C GLU A 101 -4.90 7.52 15.01
N GLN A 102 -5.74 7.21 14.03
CA GLN A 102 -5.33 6.52 12.80
C GLN A 102 -4.42 7.40 11.91
N ALA A 103 -4.63 8.72 11.88
CA ALA A 103 -3.74 9.65 11.21
C ALA A 103 -2.35 9.69 11.87
N ALA A 104 -2.29 9.65 13.20
CA ALA A 104 -1.05 9.60 13.96
C ALA A 104 -0.31 8.26 13.79
N GLU A 105 -1.04 7.14 13.76
CA GLU A 105 -0.47 5.80 13.56
C GLU A 105 0.06 5.60 12.12
N GLY A 106 -0.65 6.10 11.11
CA GLY A 106 -0.20 6.09 9.71
C GLY A 106 1.08 6.90 9.47
N GLN A 107 1.27 8.00 10.21
CA GLN A 107 2.51 8.79 10.15
C GLN A 107 3.71 8.10 10.83
N ASN A 108 3.48 7.32 11.89
CA ASN A 108 4.55 6.57 12.58
C ASN A 108 5.04 5.34 11.81
N THR A 109 4.17 4.71 11.00
CA THR A 109 4.49 3.50 10.24
C THR A 109 5.07 3.78 8.86
N THR A 110 4.90 5.00 8.34
CA THR A 110 5.61 5.43 7.13
C THR A 110 7.08 5.62 7.48
N PRO A 111 8.02 4.81 6.95
CA PRO A 111 9.42 4.97 7.28
C PRO A 111 9.83 6.39 6.90
N LYS A 112 10.29 7.17 7.89
CA LYS A 112 10.86 8.51 7.73
C LYS A 112 11.71 8.48 6.48
N ARG A 113 11.21 9.08 5.39
CA ARG A 113 11.77 8.99 4.03
C ARG A 113 13.22 9.44 4.12
N SER A 114 14.12 8.48 4.33
CA SER A 114 15.50 8.78 4.63
C SER A 114 16.04 9.36 3.35
N SER A 115 16.36 10.67 3.44
CA SER A 115 16.86 11.43 2.30
C SER A 115 17.95 10.62 1.65
N MET A 116 17.92 10.49 0.33
CA MET A 116 18.87 9.67 -0.43
C MET A 116 20.34 10.00 -0.06
N GLY A 117 20.60 11.23 0.39
CA GLY A 117 21.88 11.65 0.97
C GLY A 117 22.27 10.97 2.29
N SER A 118 21.33 10.62 3.16
CA SER A 118 21.60 9.82 4.37
C SER A 118 21.92 8.36 4.05
N LEU A 119 21.33 7.80 2.99
CA LEU A 119 21.67 6.45 2.53
C LEU A 119 23.09 6.43 1.96
N LEU A 120 23.41 7.38 1.07
CA LEU A 120 24.76 7.51 0.52
C LEU A 120 25.83 7.74 1.61
N LYS A 121 25.51 8.49 2.66
CA LYS A 121 26.40 8.69 3.82
C LYS A 121 26.62 7.40 4.61
N SER A 122 25.57 6.62 4.87
CA SER A 122 25.69 5.32 5.55
C SER A 122 26.57 4.36 4.76
N PHE A 123 26.32 4.23 3.46
CA PHE A 123 27.12 3.38 2.58
C PHE A 123 28.59 3.83 2.53
N ALA A 124 28.85 5.14 2.45
CA ALA A 124 30.22 5.65 2.47
C ALA A 124 30.93 5.35 3.80
N SER A 125 30.24 5.51 4.94
CA SER A 125 30.79 5.14 6.25
C SER A 125 31.09 3.65 6.36
N ASP A 126 30.20 2.78 5.87
CA ASP A 126 30.39 1.33 5.90
C ASP A 126 31.53 0.88 4.97
N VAL A 127 31.67 1.51 3.81
CA VAL A 127 32.79 1.29 2.87
C VAL A 127 34.12 1.77 3.46
N VAL A 128 34.12 2.90 4.18
CA VAL A 128 35.31 3.41 4.88
C VAL A 128 35.72 2.49 6.03
N ILE A 129 34.76 1.89 6.74
CA ILE A 129 35.03 0.87 7.77
C ILE A 129 35.63 -0.39 7.13
N LEU A 130 35.10 -0.83 5.99
CA LEU A 130 35.60 -2.00 5.25
C LEU A 130 36.98 -1.79 4.60
N LEU A 131 37.28 -0.56 4.17
CA LEU A 131 38.58 -0.19 3.59
C LEU A 131 39.62 0.22 4.63
N LYS A 132 39.26 0.30 5.92
CA LYS A 132 40.21 0.62 7.00
C LYS A 132 41.20 -0.55 7.12
N PRO A 133 42.46 -0.40 6.70
CA PRO A 133 43.42 -1.50 6.72
C PRO A 133 43.73 -1.88 8.17
N ALA A 134 43.71 -3.19 8.46
CA ALA A 134 44.04 -3.78 9.76
C ALA A 134 45.56 -3.72 10.06
N ALA A 135 46.14 -2.52 10.00
CA ALA A 135 47.57 -2.31 10.26
C ALA A 135 47.77 -1.06 11.13
N THR A 136 47.47 -1.20 12.43
CA THR A 136 48.13 -0.41 13.46
C THR A 136 48.26 -1.28 14.71
N ASN A 137 49.23 -2.18 14.65
CA ASN A 137 49.75 -2.84 15.84
C ASN A 137 51.27 -2.76 15.74
N ASP A 138 51.76 -1.53 15.89
CA ASP A 138 53.18 -1.24 16.02
C ASP A 138 53.36 -0.49 17.34
N HIS A 139 53.23 -1.26 18.43
CA HIS A 139 53.63 -0.84 19.75
C HIS A 139 54.65 -1.85 20.28
N ALA A 140 55.92 -1.41 20.20
CA ALA A 140 56.86 -1.53 21.29
C ALA A 140 57.21 -2.96 21.76
N HIS A 141 57.95 -3.69 20.94
CA HIS A 141 58.87 -4.75 21.42
C HIS A 141 60.35 -4.30 21.43
N GLN A 142 60.60 -2.99 21.39
CA GLN A 142 61.92 -2.41 21.65
C GLN A 142 61.99 -1.80 23.05
N SER A 143 61.91 -2.64 24.08
CA SER A 143 62.35 -2.29 25.43
C SER A 143 62.44 -3.57 26.28
N THR A 144 63.60 -4.23 26.26
CA THR A 144 64.31 -4.80 27.42
C THR A 144 65.56 -5.55 26.94
N LEU A 145 66.63 -4.79 26.70
CA LEU A 145 67.98 -5.25 27.01
C LEU A 145 68.09 -5.37 28.54
N SER A 146 68.19 -6.58 29.07
CA SER A 146 68.84 -6.88 30.35
C SER A 146 68.87 -8.38 30.62
N THR A 147 69.95 -9.06 30.22
CA THR A 147 70.86 -9.84 31.08
C THR A 147 71.95 -10.42 30.19
#